data_AF-A0A520ACK6-F1
#
_entry.id   AF-A0A520ACK6-F1
#
_cell.length_a   1.000
_cell.length_b   1.000
_cell.length_c   1.000
_cell.angle_alpha   90.00
_cell.angle_beta   90.00
_cell.angle_gamma   90.00
#
_symmetry.space_group_name_H-M   'P 1'
#
loop_
_entity.id
_entity.type
_entity.pdbx_description
1 polymer ?
#
loop_
_entity_poly.entity_id
_entity_poly.type
_entity_poly.pdbx_seq_one_letter_code
_entity_poly.pdbx_strand_id
1 'polypeptide(L)'
;MTRLPLDAEVRAKNIVEQLGGVWRGTRGECRCPAHDDGSPSLSVRLGDSAILFHCFAGCTALEVLKALQRQKLHDRSAVAMPEGKPKRDMGPLALRLWNASVPVAGTLAEAYLVARGLSTPYPKALRFNPATIFGSGADRRVMPAMIAAVENDLGLVAVQRTFLDPVDVLRKPIPKPKVALGLLGTAAIRLAPATDELGLAEGIEDARSATQWFGTPTWALGGVERLAFVAIPEKVRRVIVYGDRGRAADR
;
A
#
# COMPACT_ATOMS: atom_id res chain seq x y z
N MET A 1 10.74 23.57 8.65
CA MET A 1 9.51 23.35 7.84
C MET A 1 9.61 24.29 6.66
N THR A 2 9.93 23.77 5.48
CA THR A 2 10.02 24.60 4.27
C THR A 2 8.59 24.97 3.88
N ARG A 3 8.21 26.23 4.14
CA ARG A 3 6.93 26.78 3.69
C ARG A 3 6.94 26.83 2.17
N LEU A 4 5.78 26.63 1.57
CA LEU A 4 5.55 26.87 0.15
C LEU A 4 6.15 28.23 -0.24
N PRO A 5 6.93 28.33 -1.35
CA PRO A 5 7.48 29.61 -1.79
C PRO A 5 6.37 30.66 -1.92
N LEU A 6 6.66 31.92 -1.56
CA LEU A 6 5.68 33.02 -1.53
C LEU A 6 4.98 33.23 -2.88
N ASP A 7 5.61 32.83 -3.97
CA ASP A 7 5.14 32.97 -5.35
C ASP A 7 4.47 31.69 -5.91
N ALA A 8 4.37 30.62 -5.13
CA ALA A 8 3.86 29.33 -5.61
C ALA A 8 2.39 29.40 -6.07
N GLU A 9 1.56 30.20 -5.40
CA GLU A 9 0.18 30.43 -5.83
C GLU A 9 0.13 31.10 -7.21
N VAL A 10 0.94 32.14 -7.41
CA VAL A 10 1.05 32.86 -8.70
C VAL A 10 1.51 31.90 -9.80
N ARG A 11 2.54 31.08 -9.54
CA ARG A 11 3.00 30.07 -10.52
C ARG A 11 1.92 29.04 -10.83
N ALA A 12 1.25 28.49 -9.82
CA ALA A 12 0.22 27.48 -10.01
C ALA A 12 -0.97 28.02 -10.82
N LYS A 13 -1.40 29.26 -10.50
CA LYS A 13 -2.44 29.97 -11.25
C LYS A 13 -2.02 30.18 -12.72
N ASN A 14 -0.81 30.67 -12.96
CA ASN A 14 -0.30 30.90 -14.31
C ASN A 14 -0.28 29.61 -15.15
N ILE A 15 0.15 28.48 -14.57
CA ILE A 15 0.14 27.18 -15.24
C ILE A 15 -1.29 26.80 -15.65
N VAL A 16 -2.26 26.94 -14.74
CA VAL A 16 -3.66 26.59 -15.01
C VAL A 16 -4.23 27.46 -16.13
N GLU A 17 -4.01 28.77 -16.07
CA GLU A 17 -4.53 29.71 -17.07
C GLU A 17 -3.89 29.50 -18.45
N GLN A 18 -2.57 29.25 -18.53
CA GLN A 18 -1.88 28.99 -19.79
C GLN A 18 -2.28 27.66 -20.45
N LEU A 19 -2.72 26.68 -19.65
CA LEU A 19 -3.26 25.41 -20.12
C LEU A 19 -4.79 25.44 -20.31
N GLY A 20 -5.37 26.63 -20.48
CA GLY A 20 -6.79 26.84 -20.80
C GLY A 20 -7.75 26.45 -19.67
N GLY A 21 -7.27 26.48 -18.44
CA GLY A 21 -8.02 26.10 -17.23
C GLY A 21 -8.53 27.29 -16.42
N VAL A 22 -9.17 26.97 -15.30
CA VAL A 22 -9.71 27.96 -14.35
C VAL A 22 -9.15 27.73 -12.95
N TRP A 23 -8.54 28.77 -12.37
CA TRP A 23 -8.04 28.78 -11.00
C TRP A 23 -9.12 29.24 -10.00
N ARG A 24 -9.24 28.56 -8.86
CA ARG A 24 -10.21 28.86 -7.77
C ARG A 24 -9.58 28.60 -6.41
N GLY A 25 -9.32 29.67 -5.65
CA GLY A 25 -8.72 29.58 -4.31
C GLY A 25 -7.30 28.99 -4.37
N THR A 26 -7.12 27.78 -3.86
CA THR A 26 -5.81 27.10 -3.79
C THR A 26 -5.63 25.99 -4.84
N ARG A 27 -6.54 25.88 -5.81
CA ARG A 27 -6.51 24.85 -6.86
C ARG A 27 -7.06 25.34 -8.18
N GLY A 28 -6.73 24.64 -9.26
CA GLY A 28 -7.35 24.79 -10.57
C GLY A 28 -7.33 23.51 -11.36
N GLU A 29 -8.08 23.52 -12.45
CA GLU A 29 -8.16 22.42 -13.41
C GLU A 29 -7.91 22.97 -14.81
N CYS A 30 -7.03 22.30 -15.56
CA CYS A 30 -6.63 22.67 -16.90
C CYS A 30 -6.42 21.43 -17.78
N ARG A 31 -6.14 21.64 -19.06
CA ARG A 31 -5.80 20.56 -20.00
C ARG A 31 -4.42 19.99 -19.66
N CYS A 32 -4.26 18.68 -19.78
CA CYS A 32 -2.98 18.07 -19.51
C CYS A 32 -2.01 18.34 -20.67
N PRO A 33 -0.79 18.85 -20.43
CA PRO A 33 0.16 19.10 -21.51
C PRO A 33 0.83 17.81 -22.03
N ALA A 34 0.60 16.67 -21.38
CA ALA A 34 1.24 15.39 -21.71
C ALA A 34 0.43 14.52 -22.70
N HIS A 35 -0.80 14.90 -23.03
CA HIS A 35 -1.63 14.26 -24.04
C HIS A 35 -2.63 15.26 -24.63
N ASP A 36 -3.31 14.89 -25.71
CA ASP A 36 -4.37 15.72 -26.28
C ASP A 36 -5.71 15.41 -25.60
N ASP A 37 -6.31 16.39 -24.92
CA ASP A 37 -7.66 16.30 -24.36
C ASP A 37 -8.58 17.44 -24.84
N GLY A 38 -9.87 17.13 -24.96
CA GLY A 38 -10.92 18.10 -25.29
C GLY A 38 -11.47 18.86 -24.09
N SER A 39 -11.20 18.37 -22.88
CA SER A 39 -11.70 18.89 -21.60
C SER A 39 -10.60 18.84 -20.52
N PRO A 40 -10.61 19.74 -19.52
CA PRO A 40 -9.63 19.72 -18.45
C PRO A 40 -9.48 18.35 -17.76
N SER A 41 -8.26 17.83 -17.72
CA SER A 41 -7.93 16.53 -17.10
C SER A 41 -6.82 16.61 -16.06
N LEU A 42 -6.14 17.76 -15.94
CA LEU A 42 -5.06 17.99 -15.00
C LEU A 42 -5.52 18.87 -13.83
N SER A 43 -5.44 18.34 -12.60
CA SER A 43 -5.57 19.13 -11.39
C SER A 43 -4.22 19.70 -10.97
N VAL A 44 -4.21 21.00 -10.68
CA VAL A 44 -3.07 21.72 -10.11
C VAL A 44 -3.48 22.28 -8.76
N ARG A 45 -2.75 21.99 -7.68
CA ARG A 45 -3.11 22.41 -6.32
C ARG A 45 -1.89 22.86 -5.52
N LEU A 46 -2.10 23.79 -4.59
CA LEU A 46 -1.10 24.10 -3.57
C LEU A 46 -1.10 23.02 -2.49
N GLY A 47 0.03 22.36 -2.29
CA GLY A 47 0.31 21.53 -1.11
C GLY A 47 1.05 22.33 -0.04
N ASP A 48 1.41 21.66 1.06
CA ASP A 48 2.08 22.32 2.20
C ASP A 48 3.50 22.82 1.86
N SER A 49 4.15 22.19 0.87
CA SER A 49 5.55 22.45 0.51
C SER A 49 5.83 22.48 -1.00
N ALA A 50 4.86 22.11 -1.84
CA ALA A 50 5.02 22.07 -3.29
C ALA A 50 3.69 22.30 -4.03
N ILE A 51 3.78 22.64 -5.32
CA ILE A 51 2.64 22.60 -6.24
C ILE A 51 2.45 21.14 -6.68
N LEU A 52 1.24 20.62 -6.56
CA LEU A 52 0.90 19.23 -6.86
C LEU A 52 0.15 19.14 -8.19
N PHE A 53 0.54 18.15 -8.99
CA PHE A 53 -0.06 17.87 -10.30
C PHE A 53 -0.65 16.46 -10.31
N HIS A 54 -1.89 16.31 -10.78
CA HIS A 54 -2.53 15.01 -10.95
C HIS A 54 -3.37 14.99 -12.21
N CYS A 55 -3.06 14.06 -13.12
CA CYS A 55 -3.83 13.85 -14.34
C CYS A 55 -4.83 12.71 -14.14
N PHE A 56 -6.12 12.99 -14.33
CA PHE A 56 -7.19 12.01 -14.21
C PHE A 56 -7.34 11.12 -15.46
N ALA A 57 -6.73 11.50 -16.59
CA ALA A 57 -6.74 10.73 -17.83
C ALA A 57 -5.63 9.65 -17.90
N GLY A 58 -4.74 9.58 -16.90
CA GLY A 58 -3.81 8.47 -16.72
C GLY A 58 -2.33 8.77 -16.97
N CYS A 59 -1.94 10.01 -17.28
CA CYS A 59 -0.52 10.38 -17.36
C CYS A 59 0.18 10.26 -16.01
N THR A 60 1.40 9.74 -16.03
CA THR A 60 2.28 9.71 -14.87
C THR A 60 2.73 11.12 -14.48
N ALA A 61 3.10 11.32 -13.21
CA ALA A 61 3.66 12.58 -12.75
C ALA A 61 4.90 13.01 -13.54
N LEU A 62 5.74 12.05 -13.95
CA LEU A 62 6.94 12.32 -14.73
C LEU A 62 6.61 12.85 -16.13
N GLU A 63 5.61 12.29 -16.81
CA GLU A 63 5.16 12.75 -18.14
C GLU A 63 4.61 14.17 -18.06
N VAL A 64 3.77 14.45 -17.07
CA VAL A 64 3.21 15.80 -16.85
C VAL A 64 4.33 16.81 -16.59
N LEU A 65 5.28 16.50 -15.70
CA LEU A 65 6.39 17.40 -15.38
C LEU A 65 7.31 17.64 -16.59
N LYS A 66 7.61 16.60 -17.38
CA LYS A 66 8.39 16.75 -18.63
C LYS A 66 7.66 17.64 -19.64
N ALA A 67 6.35 17.50 -19.77
CA ALA A 67 5.55 18.30 -20.69
C ALA A 67 5.48 19.77 -20.26
N LEU A 68 5.23 20.05 -18.97
CA LEU A 68 5.29 21.40 -18.40
C LEU A 68 6.66 22.05 -18.64
N GLN A 69 7.74 21.28 -18.49
CA GLN A 69 9.11 21.77 -18.75
C GLN A 69 9.30 22.13 -20.23
N ARG A 70 8.87 21.27 -21.17
CA ARG A 70 8.99 21.53 -22.62
C ARG A 70 8.29 22.82 -23.02
N GLN A 71 7.15 23.10 -22.40
CA GLN A 71 6.37 24.32 -22.63
C GLN A 71 6.84 25.52 -21.78
N LYS A 72 7.90 25.37 -20.98
CA LYS A 72 8.45 26.40 -20.09
C LYS A 72 7.43 26.95 -19.07
N LEU A 73 6.44 26.14 -18.71
CA LEU A 73 5.37 26.49 -17.76
C LEU A 73 5.79 26.28 -16.30
N HIS A 74 6.86 25.51 -16.07
CA HIS A 74 7.39 25.22 -14.75
C HIS A 74 8.91 25.32 -14.81
N ASP A 75 9.52 26.16 -13.98
CA ASP A 75 10.98 26.18 -13.86
C ASP A 75 11.44 24.95 -13.07
N ARG A 76 12.62 24.43 -13.39
CA ARG A 76 13.24 23.34 -12.61
C ARG A 76 13.99 23.89 -11.40
N SER A 77 13.60 25.04 -10.85
CA SER A 77 14.18 25.48 -9.59
C SER A 77 13.97 24.34 -8.63
N ALA A 78 15.09 23.72 -8.23
CA ALA A 78 15.06 22.59 -7.34
C ALA A 78 14.54 23.12 -6.01
N VAL A 79 13.23 23.02 -5.80
CA VAL A 79 12.70 23.09 -4.46
C VAL A 79 13.29 21.85 -3.81
N ALA A 80 14.19 22.05 -2.84
CA ALA A 80 14.59 20.98 -1.97
C ALA A 80 13.29 20.40 -1.40
N MET A 81 12.85 19.27 -1.94
CA MET A 81 11.74 18.55 -1.38
C MET A 81 12.18 18.26 0.04
N PRO A 82 11.50 18.81 1.06
CA PRO A 82 11.85 18.46 2.42
C PRO A 82 11.87 16.94 2.44
N GLU A 83 13.00 16.34 2.84
CA GLU A 83 13.09 14.90 3.00
C GLU A 83 11.82 14.50 3.75
N GLY A 84 10.99 13.68 3.09
CA GLY A 84 9.72 13.29 3.67
C GLY A 84 10.04 12.79 5.05
N LYS A 85 9.48 13.44 6.09
CA LYS A 85 9.81 13.10 7.48
C LYS A 85 9.83 11.59 7.56
N PRO A 86 10.94 10.97 8.02
CA PRO A 86 11.05 9.52 8.01
C PRO A 86 9.79 8.97 8.63
N LYS A 87 9.05 8.14 7.87
CA LYS A 87 7.80 7.57 8.36
C LYS A 87 8.14 6.95 9.71
N ARG A 88 7.39 7.36 10.74
CA ARG A 88 7.63 6.91 12.10
C ARG A 88 7.77 5.40 12.09
N ASP A 89 8.90 4.88 12.56
CA ASP A 89 9.10 3.45 12.64
C ASP A 89 8.11 2.89 13.67
N MET A 90 7.13 2.14 13.15
CA MET A 90 6.13 1.46 13.96
C MET A 90 6.48 -0.01 14.18
N GLY A 91 7.67 -0.46 13.76
CA GLY A 91 8.19 -1.81 13.98
C GLY A 91 8.14 -2.24 15.45
N PRO A 92 8.60 -1.41 16.42
CA PRO A 92 8.47 -1.73 17.84
C PRO A 92 7.02 -1.87 18.32
N LEU A 93 6.06 -1.15 17.72
CA LEU A 93 4.64 -1.34 18.04
C LEU A 93 4.08 -2.62 17.38
N ALA A 94 4.50 -2.92 16.15
CA ALA A 94 4.16 -4.15 15.45
C ALA A 94 4.63 -5.39 16.22
N LEU A 95 5.87 -5.37 16.72
CA LEU A 95 6.43 -6.44 17.53
C LEU A 95 5.68 -6.62 18.86
N ARG A 96 5.34 -5.51 19.54
CA ARG A 96 4.50 -5.57 20.75
C ARG A 96 3.13 -6.17 20.47
N LEU A 97 2.49 -5.77 19.37
CA LEU A 97 1.21 -6.33 18.96
C LEU A 97 1.33 -7.83 18.67
N TRP A 98 2.35 -8.23 17.91
CA TRP A 98 2.63 -9.63 17.60
C TRP A 98 2.82 -10.50 18.85
N ASN A 99 3.62 -10.03 19.80
CA ASN A 99 3.88 -10.74 21.05
C ASN A 99 2.64 -10.82 21.95
N ALA A 100 1.74 -9.84 21.88
CA ALA A 100 0.45 -9.85 22.55
C ALA A 100 -0.62 -10.68 21.83
N SER A 101 -0.31 -11.26 20.66
CA SER A 101 -1.24 -12.08 19.88
C SER A 101 -1.12 -13.57 20.21
N VAL A 102 -2.25 -14.27 20.14
CA VAL A 102 -2.37 -15.69 20.41
C VAL A 102 -2.37 -16.51 19.11
N PRO A 103 -2.10 -17.83 19.14
CA PRO A 103 -2.26 -18.71 17.99
C PRO A 103 -3.68 -18.63 17.38
N VAL A 104 -3.80 -18.99 16.11
CA VAL A 104 -5.07 -18.90 15.35
C VAL A 104 -6.14 -19.86 15.86
N ALA A 105 -5.77 -21.06 16.33
CA ALA A 105 -6.71 -22.10 16.71
C ALA A 105 -7.65 -21.64 17.84
N GLY A 106 -8.95 -21.93 17.71
CA GLY A 106 -9.99 -21.54 18.67
C GLY A 106 -10.37 -20.06 18.65
N THR A 107 -10.05 -19.32 17.57
CA THR A 107 -10.29 -17.85 17.50
C THR A 107 -11.14 -17.44 16.30
N LEU A 108 -11.55 -16.16 16.24
CA LEU A 108 -12.22 -15.59 15.07
C LEU A 108 -11.36 -15.68 13.79
N ALA A 109 -10.02 -15.67 13.92
CA ALA A 109 -9.15 -15.86 12.77
C ALA A 109 -9.26 -17.28 12.20
N GLU A 110 -9.43 -18.30 13.05
CA GLU A 110 -9.69 -19.67 12.60
C GLU A 110 -11.04 -19.74 11.87
N ALA A 111 -12.10 -19.20 12.47
CA ALA A 111 -13.41 -19.15 11.84
C ALA A 111 -13.37 -18.44 10.46
N TYR A 112 -12.65 -17.32 10.37
CA TYR A 112 -12.43 -16.61 9.11
C TYR A 112 -11.74 -17.49 8.06
N LEU A 113 -10.64 -18.14 8.44
CA LEU A 113 -9.85 -18.99 7.54
C LEU A 113 -10.66 -20.20 7.09
N VAL A 114 -11.38 -20.88 7.99
CA VAL A 114 -12.26 -22.00 7.67
C VAL A 114 -13.37 -21.57 6.72
N ALA A 115 -14.03 -20.44 6.97
CA ALA A 115 -15.06 -19.89 6.09
C ALA A 115 -14.52 -19.52 4.69
N ARG A 116 -13.20 -19.31 4.57
CA ARG A 116 -12.49 -19.11 3.31
C ARG A 116 -11.96 -20.41 2.67
N GLY A 117 -12.26 -21.57 3.25
CA GLY A 117 -11.75 -22.87 2.79
C GLY A 117 -10.29 -23.16 3.16
N LEU A 118 -9.69 -22.37 4.05
CA LEU A 118 -8.27 -22.44 4.42
C LEU A 118 -8.07 -23.24 5.71
N SER A 119 -7.91 -24.55 5.55
CA SER A 119 -7.81 -25.54 6.63
C SER A 119 -6.43 -25.66 7.27
N THR A 120 -6.34 -26.40 8.37
CA THR A 120 -5.12 -26.68 9.14
C THR A 120 -4.05 -27.45 8.32
N PRO A 121 -2.76 -27.39 8.73
CA PRO A 121 -2.21 -26.60 9.84
C PRO A 121 -2.16 -25.09 9.54
N TYR A 122 -2.36 -24.28 10.57
CA TYR A 122 -2.25 -22.82 10.46
C TYR A 122 -0.78 -22.38 10.47
N PRO A 123 -0.33 -21.55 9.50
CA PRO A 123 1.03 -21.00 9.51
C PRO A 123 1.34 -20.26 10.81
N LYS A 124 2.55 -20.46 11.36
CA LYS A 124 3.01 -19.73 12.56
C LYS A 124 3.13 -18.22 12.34
N ALA A 125 3.24 -17.80 11.08
CA ALA A 125 3.20 -16.40 10.66
C ALA A 125 1.81 -15.76 10.84
N LEU A 126 0.78 -16.53 11.17
CA LEU A 126 -0.56 -16.04 11.49
C LEU A 126 -0.88 -16.21 12.98
N ARG A 127 -1.45 -15.17 13.57
CA ARG A 127 -1.92 -15.08 14.95
C ARG A 127 -3.25 -14.34 15.00
N PHE A 128 -3.84 -14.25 16.18
CA PHE A 128 -5.06 -13.50 16.44
C PHE A 128 -4.86 -12.53 17.61
N ASN A 129 -5.49 -11.36 17.52
CA ASN A 129 -5.61 -10.46 18.66
C ASN A 129 -7.07 -9.96 18.77
N PRO A 130 -7.71 -10.10 19.94
CA PRO A 130 -9.11 -9.71 20.12
C PRO A 130 -9.33 -8.18 20.20
N ALA A 131 -8.28 -7.40 20.46
CA ALA A 131 -8.38 -5.98 20.75
C ALA A 131 -7.23 -5.19 20.10
N THR A 132 -7.39 -4.85 18.83
CA THR A 132 -6.41 -4.09 18.06
C THR A 132 -6.91 -2.70 17.70
N ILE A 133 -6.02 -1.72 17.70
CA ILE A 133 -6.38 -0.34 17.40
C ILE A 133 -6.42 -0.11 15.89
N PHE A 134 -7.53 0.44 15.41
CA PHE A 134 -7.73 0.99 14.07
C PHE A 134 -7.99 2.49 14.16
N GLY A 135 -7.52 3.26 13.17
CA GLY A 135 -7.71 4.72 13.12
C GLY A 135 -6.91 5.49 14.18
N SER A 136 -7.21 6.79 14.28
CA SER A 136 -6.55 7.74 15.19
C SER A 136 -7.51 8.85 15.59
N GLY A 137 -7.26 9.50 16.73
CA GLY A 137 -8.09 10.62 17.19
C GLY A 137 -9.55 10.18 17.40
N ALA A 138 -10.49 10.95 16.87
CA ALA A 138 -11.92 10.68 16.96
C ALA A 138 -12.35 9.38 16.26
N ASP A 139 -11.63 8.94 15.23
CA ASP A 139 -11.93 7.72 14.46
C ASP A 139 -11.27 6.46 15.06
N ARG A 140 -10.70 6.56 16.26
CA ARG A 140 -10.02 5.44 16.92
C ARG A 140 -11.03 4.38 17.35
N ARG A 141 -10.83 3.15 16.85
CA ARG A 141 -11.67 1.98 17.16
C ARG A 141 -10.79 0.84 17.69
N VAL A 142 -11.36 0.02 18.57
CA VAL A 142 -10.74 -1.25 19.02
C VAL A 142 -11.54 -2.39 18.41
N MET A 143 -10.85 -3.29 17.71
CA MET A 143 -11.48 -4.33 16.90
C MET A 143 -10.63 -5.61 16.89
N PRO A 144 -11.25 -6.80 16.80
CA PRO A 144 -10.51 -8.04 16.65
C PRO A 144 -9.86 -8.12 15.26
N ALA A 145 -8.68 -8.71 15.19
CA ALA A 145 -7.97 -8.89 13.93
C ALA A 145 -7.13 -10.16 13.89
N MET A 146 -7.08 -10.79 12.73
CA MET A 146 -6.01 -11.72 12.39
C MET A 146 -4.72 -10.91 12.15
N ILE A 147 -3.63 -11.32 12.78
CA ILE A 147 -2.33 -10.68 12.70
C ILE A 147 -1.41 -11.57 11.87
N ALA A 148 -0.85 -11.03 10.79
CA ALA A 148 0.17 -11.70 10.00
C ALA A 148 1.52 -11.02 10.21
N ALA A 149 2.55 -11.79 10.56
CA ALA A 149 3.91 -11.30 10.64
C ALA A 149 4.43 -10.94 9.24
N VAL A 150 5.08 -9.79 9.14
CA VAL A 150 5.82 -9.38 7.95
C VAL A 150 7.30 -9.39 8.32
N GLU A 151 8.05 -10.26 7.66
CA GLU A 151 9.40 -10.64 8.07
C GLU A 151 10.41 -10.53 6.92
N ASN A 152 11.62 -10.13 7.28
CA ASN A 152 12.81 -10.29 6.47
C ASN A 152 13.81 -11.20 7.22
N ASP A 153 15.04 -11.30 6.73
CA ASP A 153 16.05 -12.17 7.34
C ASP A 153 16.56 -11.68 8.71
N LEU A 154 16.25 -10.43 9.07
CA LEU A 154 16.52 -9.87 10.40
C LEU A 154 15.36 -10.12 11.39
N GLY A 155 14.22 -10.62 10.91
CA GLY A 155 13.03 -10.94 11.71
C GLY A 155 11.81 -10.07 11.38
N LEU A 156 10.92 -9.94 12.37
CA LEU A 156 9.65 -9.22 12.22
C LEU A 156 9.88 -7.71 12.18
N VAL A 157 9.45 -7.08 11.08
CA VAL A 157 9.57 -5.62 10.86
C VAL A 157 8.22 -4.90 10.86
N ALA A 158 7.15 -5.62 10.58
CA ALA A 158 5.80 -5.10 10.55
C ALA A 158 4.78 -6.23 10.78
N VAL A 159 3.51 -5.85 10.92
CA VAL A 159 2.40 -6.80 10.88
C VAL A 159 1.31 -6.30 9.95
N GLN A 160 0.63 -7.22 9.27
CA GLN A 160 -0.65 -6.93 8.61
C GLN A 160 -1.79 -7.34 9.53
N ARG A 161 -2.72 -6.43 9.79
CA ARG A 161 -3.96 -6.68 10.53
C ARG A 161 -5.10 -6.89 9.55
N THR A 162 -5.77 -8.02 9.61
CA THR A 162 -7.03 -8.25 8.92
C THR A 162 -8.14 -8.14 9.95
N PHE A 163 -8.81 -7.00 9.99
CA PHE A 163 -9.89 -6.72 10.93
C PHE A 163 -11.11 -7.57 10.61
N LEU A 164 -11.63 -8.25 11.62
CA LEU A 164 -12.74 -9.20 11.51
C LEU A 164 -13.99 -8.62 12.18
N ASP A 165 -15.15 -8.92 11.61
CA ASP A 165 -16.42 -8.67 12.29
C ASP A 165 -16.71 -9.87 13.22
N PRO A 166 -16.98 -9.64 14.51
CA PRO A 166 -17.20 -10.72 15.47
C PRO A 166 -18.54 -11.44 15.30
N VAL A 167 -19.49 -10.86 14.55
CA VAL A 167 -20.81 -11.45 14.28
C VAL A 167 -20.79 -12.23 12.96
N ASP A 168 -20.15 -11.69 11.93
CA ASP A 168 -20.00 -12.35 10.62
C ASP A 168 -18.57 -12.21 10.12
N VAL A 169 -17.74 -13.25 10.31
CA VAL A 169 -16.32 -13.22 9.96
C VAL A 169 -16.04 -12.93 8.47
N LEU A 170 -16.99 -13.16 7.56
CA LEU A 170 -16.82 -12.85 6.14
C LEU A 170 -17.23 -11.42 5.79
N ARG A 171 -18.03 -10.76 6.65
CA ARG A 171 -18.37 -9.35 6.52
C ARG A 171 -17.13 -8.49 6.72
N LYS A 172 -16.99 -7.47 5.88
CA LYS A 172 -15.95 -6.44 6.03
C LYS A 172 -16.44 -5.41 7.07
N PRO A 173 -15.84 -5.32 8.28
CA PRO A 173 -16.30 -4.36 9.29
C PRO A 173 -15.84 -2.92 8.99
N ILE A 174 -14.94 -2.77 8.01
CA ILE A 174 -14.44 -1.51 7.43
C ILE A 174 -14.17 -1.70 5.93
N PRO A 175 -14.17 -0.62 5.10
CA PRO A 175 -14.01 -0.74 3.65
C PRO A 175 -12.73 -1.45 3.20
N LYS A 176 -11.61 -1.19 3.88
CA LYS A 176 -10.30 -1.82 3.64
C LYS A 176 -9.84 -2.55 4.92
N PRO A 177 -10.25 -3.81 5.12
CA PRO A 177 -10.03 -4.52 6.39
C PRO A 177 -8.59 -5.01 6.60
N LYS A 178 -7.76 -5.03 5.55
CA LYS A 178 -6.34 -5.43 5.63
C LYS A 178 -5.47 -4.18 5.74
N VAL A 179 -4.81 -3.99 6.88
CA VAL A 179 -4.09 -2.76 7.22
C VAL A 179 -2.74 -3.08 7.87
N ALA A 180 -1.67 -2.64 7.23
CA ALA A 180 -0.31 -2.71 7.74
C ALA A 180 -0.10 -1.87 9.02
N LEU A 181 0.76 -2.34 9.91
CA LEU A 181 1.37 -1.59 11.00
C LEU A 181 2.88 -1.79 10.95
N GLY A 182 3.62 -0.71 10.69
CA GLY A 182 5.05 -0.78 10.38
C GLY A 182 5.32 -0.55 8.90
N LEU A 183 6.61 -0.51 8.57
CA LEU A 183 7.09 -0.39 7.20
C LEU A 183 7.46 -1.78 6.70
N LEU A 184 6.77 -2.25 5.66
CA LEU A 184 7.00 -3.60 5.17
C LEU A 184 8.29 -3.66 4.33
N GLY A 185 8.66 -2.59 3.62
CA GLY A 185 9.91 -2.53 2.85
C GLY A 185 10.06 -3.71 1.90
N THR A 186 11.16 -4.45 2.02
CA THR A 186 11.44 -5.68 1.26
C THR A 186 10.94 -6.96 1.93
N ALA A 187 10.31 -6.86 3.10
CA ALA A 187 9.80 -7.99 3.88
C ALA A 187 8.48 -8.55 3.32
N ALA A 188 8.18 -9.81 3.62
CA ALA A 188 6.96 -10.47 3.17
C ALA A 188 6.28 -11.24 4.32
N ILE A 189 5.01 -11.62 4.12
CA ILE A 189 4.33 -12.55 5.01
C ILE A 189 4.74 -13.96 4.58
N ARG A 190 5.72 -14.53 5.29
CA ARG A 190 6.33 -15.83 4.98
C ARG A 190 5.49 -16.98 5.54
N LEU A 191 4.43 -17.39 4.83
CA LEU A 191 3.50 -18.44 5.30
C LEU A 191 4.13 -19.84 5.36
N ALA A 192 5.18 -20.08 4.60
CA ALA A 192 5.98 -21.30 4.62
C ALA A 192 7.47 -20.96 4.37
N PRO A 193 8.41 -21.79 4.83
CA PRO A 193 9.82 -21.64 4.48
C PRO A 193 10.00 -21.71 2.96
N ALA A 194 10.79 -20.80 2.40
CA ALA A 194 11.18 -20.89 0.99
C ALA A 194 12.02 -22.15 0.74
N THR A 195 11.79 -22.81 -0.40
CA THR A 195 12.66 -23.88 -0.93
C THR A 195 13.50 -23.32 -2.08
N ASP A 196 13.91 -24.15 -3.04
CA ASP A 196 14.44 -23.72 -4.33
C ASP A 196 13.35 -23.22 -5.29
N GLU A 197 12.07 -23.37 -4.92
CA GLU A 197 10.92 -22.76 -5.57
C GLU A 197 10.13 -21.90 -4.56
N LEU A 198 9.61 -20.76 -5.00
CA LEU A 198 8.82 -19.87 -4.15
C LEU A 198 7.63 -19.30 -4.92
N GLY A 199 6.44 -19.48 -4.37
CA GLY A 199 5.23 -18.79 -4.79
C GLY A 199 5.16 -17.38 -4.20
N LEU A 200 4.64 -16.42 -4.95
CA LEU A 200 4.25 -15.10 -4.45
C LEU A 200 2.79 -14.83 -4.80
N ALA A 201 2.01 -14.32 -3.85
CA ALA A 201 0.64 -13.90 -4.08
C ALA A 201 0.35 -12.56 -3.37
N GLU A 202 -0.66 -11.82 -3.85
CA GLU A 202 -1.02 -10.52 -3.26
C GLU A 202 -1.46 -10.67 -1.79
N GLY A 203 -2.42 -11.57 -1.53
CA GLY A 203 -3.05 -11.76 -0.23
C GLY A 203 -2.59 -13.00 0.53
N ILE A 204 -2.89 -13.03 1.83
CA ILE A 204 -2.67 -14.19 2.71
C ILE A 204 -3.50 -15.38 2.24
N GLU A 205 -4.74 -15.11 1.84
CA GLU A 205 -5.72 -16.10 1.43
C GLU A 205 -5.33 -16.73 0.09
N ASP A 206 -4.83 -15.92 -0.85
CA ASP A 206 -4.36 -16.38 -2.15
C ASP A 206 -3.08 -17.20 -2.01
N ALA A 207 -2.12 -16.70 -1.23
CA ALA A 207 -0.87 -17.41 -0.96
C ALA A 207 -1.13 -18.77 -0.30
N ARG A 208 -2.07 -18.82 0.64
CA ARG A 208 -2.42 -20.05 1.32
C ARG A 208 -3.18 -21.01 0.41
N SER A 209 -4.13 -20.53 -0.38
CA SER A 209 -4.82 -21.32 -1.41
C SER A 209 -3.82 -21.94 -2.38
N ALA A 210 -2.87 -21.14 -2.89
CA ALA A 210 -1.84 -21.60 -3.81
C ALA A 210 -0.95 -22.68 -3.18
N THR A 211 -0.55 -22.51 -1.92
CA THR A 211 0.23 -23.53 -1.20
C THR A 211 -0.56 -24.82 -1.04
N GLN A 212 -1.84 -24.75 -0.65
CA GLN A 212 -2.67 -25.95 -0.44
C GLN A 212 -3.01 -26.67 -1.75
N TRP A 213 -3.20 -25.93 -2.83
CA TRP A 213 -3.62 -26.47 -4.12
C TRP A 213 -2.45 -26.98 -4.97
N PHE A 214 -1.36 -26.23 -5.04
CA PHE A 214 -0.21 -26.54 -5.91
C PHE A 214 0.98 -27.16 -5.17
N GLY A 215 1.00 -27.12 -3.84
CA GLY A 215 2.12 -27.61 -3.03
C GLY A 215 3.35 -26.69 -3.00
N THR A 216 3.34 -25.59 -3.76
CA THR A 216 4.45 -24.62 -3.77
C THR A 216 4.39 -23.74 -2.52
N PRO A 217 5.45 -23.66 -1.69
CA PRO A 217 5.52 -22.72 -0.57
C PRO A 217 5.31 -21.30 -1.08
N THR A 218 4.28 -20.61 -0.58
CA THR A 218 3.88 -19.30 -1.13
C THR A 218 3.87 -18.21 -0.06
N TRP A 219 4.47 -17.06 -0.37
CA TRP A 219 4.47 -15.87 0.49
C TRP A 219 3.39 -14.89 0.05
N ALA A 220 2.81 -14.18 1.02
CA ALA A 220 1.90 -13.09 0.76
C ALA A 220 2.61 -11.74 0.79
N LEU A 221 2.31 -10.90 -0.18
CA LEU A 221 2.96 -9.61 -0.38
C LEU A 221 2.26 -8.47 0.38
N GLY A 222 0.95 -8.57 0.65
CA GLY A 222 0.19 -7.48 1.28
C GLY A 222 -0.04 -6.29 0.34
N GLY A 223 -0.05 -6.53 -0.97
CA GLY A 223 -0.26 -5.56 -2.05
C GLY A 223 0.49 -5.97 -3.33
N VAL A 224 -0.16 -5.90 -4.49
CA VAL A 224 0.39 -6.31 -5.78
C VAL A 224 1.58 -5.44 -6.21
N GLU A 225 1.57 -4.16 -5.86
CA GLU A 225 2.64 -3.21 -6.10
C GLU A 225 3.96 -3.59 -5.41
N ARG A 226 3.92 -4.56 -4.48
CA ARG A 226 5.07 -5.00 -3.71
C ARG A 226 5.89 -6.09 -4.39
N LEU A 227 5.41 -6.66 -5.50
CA LEU A 227 6.09 -7.73 -6.23
C LEU A 227 7.53 -7.34 -6.62
N ALA A 228 7.75 -6.08 -7.00
CA ALA A 228 9.06 -5.57 -7.41
C ALA A 228 10.04 -5.28 -6.23
N PHE A 229 9.57 -5.35 -4.97
CA PHE A 229 10.35 -4.92 -3.81
C PHE A 229 10.70 -6.04 -2.84
N VAL A 230 9.98 -7.17 -2.86
CA VAL A 230 10.22 -8.24 -1.89
C VAL A 230 11.56 -8.92 -2.15
N ALA A 231 12.36 -9.05 -1.09
CA ALA A 231 13.64 -9.75 -1.15
C ALA A 231 13.40 -11.26 -1.24
N ILE A 232 13.96 -11.87 -2.28
CA ILE A 232 13.90 -13.31 -2.52
C ILE A 232 15.18 -13.97 -1.99
N PRO A 233 15.08 -15.03 -1.17
CA PRO A 233 16.27 -15.74 -0.68
C PRO A 233 17.11 -16.30 -1.83
N GLU A 234 18.44 -16.23 -1.72
CA GLU A 234 19.38 -16.65 -2.77
C GLU A 234 19.22 -18.11 -3.21
N LYS A 235 18.73 -18.98 -2.33
CA LYS A 235 18.47 -20.40 -2.63
C LYS A 235 17.32 -20.63 -3.60
N VAL A 236 16.42 -19.65 -3.79
CA VAL A 236 15.28 -19.75 -4.69
C VAL A 236 15.76 -19.64 -6.14
N ARG A 237 15.47 -20.66 -6.93
CA ARG A 237 15.81 -20.74 -8.37
C ARG A 237 14.62 -20.46 -9.26
N ARG A 238 13.40 -20.66 -8.77
CA ARG A 238 12.16 -20.43 -9.50
C ARG A 238 11.16 -19.67 -8.65
N VAL A 239 10.63 -18.58 -9.21
CA VAL A 239 9.52 -17.82 -8.61
C VAL A 239 8.26 -18.04 -9.44
N ILE A 240 7.16 -18.37 -8.77
CA ILE A 240 5.83 -18.48 -9.38
C ILE A 240 4.95 -17.38 -8.82
N VAL A 241 4.39 -16.55 -9.70
CA VAL A 241 3.48 -15.47 -9.28
C VAL A 241 2.04 -15.94 -9.45
N TYR A 242 1.33 -16.07 -8.34
CA TYR A 242 -0.10 -16.37 -8.28
C TYR A 242 -0.87 -15.05 -8.21
N GLY A 243 -1.07 -14.43 -9.39
CA GLY A 243 -1.86 -13.22 -9.55
C GLY A 243 -3.32 -13.52 -9.92
N ASP A 244 -4.22 -12.66 -9.50
CA ASP A 244 -5.61 -12.66 -9.98
C ASP A 244 -5.68 -12.02 -11.38
N ARG A 245 -6.63 -12.42 -12.23
CA ARG A 245 -6.83 -11.88 -13.59
C ARG A 245 -7.54 -10.51 -13.55
N GLY A 246 -6.93 -9.54 -12.89
CA GLY A 246 -7.40 -8.15 -12.82
C GLY A 246 -6.43 -7.18 -13.50
N ARG A 247 -6.90 -5.97 -13.89
CA ARG A 247 -6.11 -4.93 -14.58
C ARG A 247 -4.79 -4.52 -13.90
N ALA A 248 -4.61 -4.84 -12.62
CA ALA A 248 -3.40 -4.56 -11.87
C ALA A 248 -2.29 -5.61 -12.10
N ALA A 249 -2.62 -6.80 -12.63
CA ALA A 249 -1.65 -7.86 -12.93
C ALA A 249 -0.94 -7.66 -14.28
N ASP A 250 -1.42 -6.74 -15.13
CA ASP A 250 -0.86 -6.47 -16.46
C ASP A 250 0.28 -5.42 -16.46
N ARG A 251 0.71 -4.94 -15.29
CA ARG A 251 1.69 -3.84 -15.13
C ARG A 251 2.77 -4.19 -14.13
#